data_AF-A0A2K9NX76-F1
#
_entry.id   AF-A0A2K9NX76-F1
#
_cell.length_a   1.000
_cell.length_b   1.000
_cell.length_c   1.000
_cell.angle_alpha   90.00
_cell.angle_beta   90.00
_cell.angle_gamma   90.00
#
_symmetry.space_group_name_H-M   'P 1'
#
loop_
_entity.id
_entity.type
_entity.pdbx_description
1 polymer ?
#
loop_
_entity_poly.entity_id
_entity_poly.type
_entity_poly.pdbx_seq_one_letter_code
_entity_poly.pdbx_strand_id
1 'polypeptide(L)'
;MKQLLLLFIIHPLWAAEPVVSVDVWSSGSLYYSFVKDKETGALVSENCLAQREKCEAIKAVLNKDKVKVSEAERSGGKNPGAVVCKKDYAGEILILKNNAGAESAFCKFKDNTQASASDLY
;
A
#
# COMPACT_ATOMS: atom_id res chain seq x y z
N MET A 1 -44.09 -36.32 -30.42
CA MET A 1 -42.66 -36.34 -30.02
C MET A 1 -42.36 -35.06 -29.27
N LYS A 2 -42.09 -35.14 -27.95
CA LYS A 2 -41.74 -33.99 -27.11
C LYS A 2 -40.25 -33.72 -27.26
N GLN A 3 -39.91 -32.54 -27.81
CA GLN A 3 -38.52 -32.11 -27.97
C GLN A 3 -38.03 -31.55 -26.63
N LEU A 4 -37.03 -32.21 -26.05
CA LEU A 4 -36.42 -31.84 -24.77
C LEU A 4 -35.42 -30.71 -25.02
N LEU A 5 -35.71 -29.50 -24.54
CA LEU A 5 -34.76 -28.39 -24.58
C LEU A 5 -33.67 -28.62 -23.52
N LEU A 6 -32.45 -28.91 -23.96
CA LEU A 6 -31.26 -28.90 -23.13
C LEU A 6 -30.76 -27.45 -22.99
N LEU A 7 -31.04 -26.84 -21.84
CA LEU A 7 -30.44 -25.57 -21.44
C LEU A 7 -29.00 -25.84 -20.98
N PHE A 8 -28.02 -25.54 -21.83
CA PHE A 8 -26.63 -25.44 -21.42
C PHE A 8 -26.46 -24.22 -20.53
N ILE A 9 -26.32 -24.44 -19.22
CA ILE A 9 -25.86 -23.43 -18.28
C ILE A 9 -24.38 -23.20 -18.58
N ILE A 10 -24.09 -22.18 -19.38
CA ILE A 10 -22.74 -21.69 -19.60
C ILE A 10 -22.29 -21.11 -18.27
N HIS A 11 -21.44 -21.83 -17.54
CA HIS A 11 -20.80 -21.29 -16.34
C HIS A 11 -19.96 -20.10 -16.80
N PRO A 12 -20.16 -18.90 -16.23
CA PRO A 12 -19.33 -17.76 -16.58
C PRO A 12 -17.88 -18.15 -16.30
N LEU A 13 -17.08 -18.18 -17.38
CA LEU A 13 -15.66 -18.37 -17.35
C LEU A 13 -15.09 -17.33 -16.39
N TRP A 14 -14.60 -17.81 -15.26
CA TRP A 14 -14.06 -17.01 -14.16
C TRP A 14 -13.06 -16.02 -14.76
N ALA A 15 -13.43 -14.74 -14.78
CA ALA A 15 -12.52 -13.70 -15.22
C ALA A 15 -11.29 -13.78 -14.31
N ALA A 16 -10.12 -14.06 -14.88
CA ALA A 16 -8.87 -14.00 -14.14
C ALA A 16 -8.83 -12.63 -13.45
N GLU A 17 -8.78 -12.62 -12.12
CA GLU A 17 -8.70 -11.38 -11.38
C GLU A 17 -7.49 -10.58 -11.89
N PRO A 18 -7.64 -9.27 -12.11
CA PRO A 18 -6.56 -8.47 -12.66
C PRO A 18 -5.33 -8.63 -11.77
N VAL A 19 -4.25 -9.15 -12.36
CA VAL A 19 -2.94 -9.28 -11.71
C VAL A 19 -2.63 -7.93 -11.08
N VAL A 20 -2.70 -7.86 -9.75
CA VAL A 20 -2.27 -6.69 -9.01
C VAL A 20 -0.77 -6.60 -9.26
N SER A 21 -0.31 -5.53 -9.91
CA SER A 21 1.11 -5.34 -10.16
C SER A 21 1.81 -5.20 -8.81
N VAL A 22 2.49 -6.26 -8.38
CA VAL A 22 3.29 -6.27 -7.16
C VAL A 22 4.62 -5.58 -7.45
N ASP A 23 4.95 -4.59 -6.63
CA ASP A 23 6.24 -3.91 -6.63
C ASP A 23 7.08 -4.44 -5.46
N VAL A 24 8.26 -4.97 -5.77
CA VAL A 24 9.12 -5.64 -4.79
C VAL A 24 10.26 -4.71 -4.38
N TRP A 25 10.37 -4.52 -3.07
CA TRP A 25 11.35 -3.66 -2.43
C TRP A 25 12.17 -4.46 -1.43
N SER A 26 13.39 -4.00 -1.13
CA SER A 26 14.31 -4.76 -0.28
C SER A 26 15.17 -3.89 0.63
N SER A 27 15.61 -4.49 1.73
CA SER A 27 16.67 -3.97 2.61
C SER A 27 17.57 -5.12 3.03
N GLY A 28 18.78 -5.19 2.47
CA GLY A 28 19.65 -6.35 2.62
C GLY A 28 18.99 -7.61 2.06
N SER A 29 18.83 -8.64 2.89
CA SER A 29 18.18 -9.90 2.53
C SER A 29 16.66 -9.93 2.79
N LEU A 30 16.08 -8.83 3.27
CA LEU A 30 14.65 -8.73 3.54
C LEU A 30 13.94 -8.19 2.30
N TYR A 31 12.83 -8.84 1.94
CA TYR A 31 11.99 -8.47 0.80
C TYR A 31 10.60 -8.10 1.27
N TYR A 32 10.03 -7.09 0.62
CA TYR A 32 8.74 -6.53 0.92
C TYR A 32 7.96 -6.41 -0.37
N SER A 33 6.70 -6.83 -0.34
CA SER A 33 5.81 -6.68 -1.47
C SER A 33 4.81 -5.57 -1.24
N PHE A 34 4.73 -4.68 -2.22
CA PHE A 34 3.82 -3.55 -2.23
C PHE A 34 2.91 -3.61 -3.44
N VAL A 35 1.74 -3.00 -3.29
CA VAL A 35 0.69 -2.96 -4.29
C VAL A 35 0.11 -1.56 -4.31
N LYS A 36 -0.21 -1.07 -5.51
CA LYS A 36 -0.88 0.21 -5.66
C LYS A 36 -2.36 0.01 -5.34
N ASP A 37 -2.81 0.61 -4.25
CA ASP A 37 -4.21 0.60 -3.87
C ASP A 37 -5.05 1.33 -4.93
N LYS A 38 -6.11 0.68 -5.42
CA LYS A 38 -6.93 1.22 -6.51
C LYS A 38 -7.79 2.42 -6.09
N GLU A 39 -8.15 2.49 -4.81
CA GLU A 39 -9.02 3.55 -4.30
C GLU A 39 -8.23 4.81 -3.94
N THR A 40 -7.12 4.65 -3.21
CA THR A 40 -6.31 5.79 -2.75
C THR A 40 -5.17 6.15 -3.71
N GLY A 41 -4.79 5.24 -4.61
CA GLY A 41 -3.60 5.36 -5.45
C GLY A 41 -2.27 5.18 -4.71
N ALA A 42 -2.31 4.94 -3.38
CA ALA A 42 -1.11 4.80 -2.55
C ALA A 42 -0.44 3.45 -2.72
N LEU A 43 0.87 3.40 -2.53
CA LEU A 43 1.65 2.17 -2.48
C LEU A 43 1.62 1.61 -1.06
N VAL A 44 0.95 0.48 -0.85
CA VAL A 44 0.76 -0.16 0.46
C VAL A 44 1.22 -1.61 0.42
N SER A 45 1.51 -2.20 1.58
CA SER A 45 1.90 -3.61 1.64
C SER A 45 0.77 -4.54 1.23
N GLU A 46 1.09 -5.70 0.64
CA GLU A 46 0.08 -6.69 0.22
C GLU A 46 -0.89 -7.08 1.36
N ASN A 47 -0.34 -7.30 2.57
CA ASN A 47 -1.16 -7.65 3.74
C ASN A 47 -2.12 -6.54 4.17
N CYS A 48 -1.89 -5.28 3.78
CA CYS A 48 -2.83 -4.20 4.05
C CYS A 48 -4.15 -4.40 3.29
N LEU A 49 -4.09 -4.80 2.02
CA LEU A 49 -5.29 -5.02 1.20
C LEU A 49 -6.10 -6.23 1.66
N ALA A 50 -5.43 -7.29 2.11
CA ALA A 50 -6.08 -8.49 2.65
C ALA A 50 -6.94 -8.22 3.90
N GLN A 51 -6.69 -7.11 4.61
CA GLN A 51 -7.41 -6.69 5.80
C GLN A 51 -7.68 -5.18 5.80
N ARG A 52 -8.15 -4.66 4.66
CA ARG A 52 -8.35 -3.21 4.40
C ARG A 52 -8.94 -2.43 5.57
N GLU A 53 -10.06 -2.90 6.12
CA GLU A 53 -10.77 -2.25 7.24
C GLU A 53 -9.95 -2.13 8.53
N LYS A 54 -8.98 -3.03 8.72
CA LYS A 54 -8.10 -3.04 9.90
C LYS A 54 -6.78 -2.32 9.62
N CYS A 55 -6.34 -2.25 8.36
CA CYS A 55 -5.06 -1.70 7.97
C CYS A 55 -4.83 -0.26 8.44
N GLU A 56 -3.85 -0.06 9.31
CA GLU A 56 -3.43 1.26 9.78
C GLU A 56 -2.85 2.11 8.64
N ALA A 57 -2.14 1.50 7.69
CA ALA A 57 -1.54 2.21 6.57
C ALA A 57 -2.59 2.91 5.67
N ILE A 58 -3.68 2.24 5.29
CA ILE A 58 -4.76 2.86 4.52
C ILE A 58 -5.48 3.93 5.32
N LYS A 59 -5.74 3.68 6.61
CA LYS A 59 -6.33 4.71 7.49
C LYS A 59 -5.47 5.95 7.55
N ALA A 60 -4.14 5.80 7.59
CA ALA A 60 -3.22 6.93 7.57
C ALA A 60 -3.28 7.69 6.24
N VAL A 61 -3.21 6.98 5.11
CA VAL A 61 -3.32 7.56 3.76
C VAL A 61 -4.62 8.36 3.59
N LEU A 62 -5.76 7.81 4.01
CA LEU A 62 -7.06 8.49 3.94
C LEU A 62 -7.16 9.74 4.83
N ASN A 63 -6.26 9.89 5.81
CA ASN A 63 -6.23 11.03 6.72
C ASN A 63 -5.05 11.98 6.47
N LYS A 64 -4.32 11.84 5.35
CA LYS A 64 -3.14 12.67 5.05
C LYS A 64 -3.43 14.18 5.05
N ASP A 65 -4.62 14.60 4.61
CA ASP A 65 -4.98 16.03 4.60
C ASP A 65 -5.20 16.61 6.00
N LYS A 66 -5.30 15.76 7.04
CA LYS A 66 -5.48 16.18 8.44
C LYS A 66 -4.16 16.32 9.19
N VAL A 67 -3.07 15.75 8.67
CA VAL A 67 -1.76 15.86 9.32
C VAL A 67 -1.14 17.21 9.02
N LYS A 68 -0.32 17.70 9.95
CA LYS A 68 0.37 18.99 9.81
C LYS A 68 1.86 18.81 10.09
N VAL A 69 2.68 19.22 9.13
CA VAL A 69 4.13 19.28 9.26
C VAL A 69 4.52 20.75 9.25
N SER A 70 5.13 21.24 10.32
CA SER A 70 5.62 22.61 10.44
C SER A 70 6.83 22.87 9.54
N GLU A 71 7.16 24.14 9.29
CA GLU A 71 8.32 24.51 8.48
C GLU A 71 9.64 24.00 9.08
N ALA A 72 9.78 24.07 10.41
CA ALA A 72 10.94 23.51 11.10
C ALA A 72 11.07 21.98 10.90
N GLU A 73 9.94 21.28 10.82
CA GLU A 73 9.92 19.84 10.55
C GLU A 73 10.21 19.48 9.08
N ARG A 74 10.00 20.42 8.14
CA ARG A 74 10.36 20.26 6.71
C ARG A 74 11.81 20.67 6.40
N SER A 75 12.45 21.40 7.32
CA SER A 75 13.81 21.89 7.12
C SER A 75 14.83 20.74 6.93
N GLY A 76 15.87 21.02 6.14
CA GLY A 76 16.98 20.09 5.93
C GLY A 76 16.70 18.92 4.97
N GLY A 77 15.67 19.04 4.11
CA GLY A 77 15.37 18.02 3.09
C GLY A 77 14.70 16.77 3.66
N LYS A 78 14.10 16.85 4.85
CA LYS A 78 13.34 15.75 5.44
C LYS A 78 12.12 15.42 4.59
N ASN A 79 11.88 14.13 4.37
CA ASN A 79 10.62 13.66 3.79
C ASN A 79 9.47 13.96 4.77
N PRO A 80 8.48 14.82 4.42
CA PRO A 80 7.40 15.18 5.32
C PRO A 80 6.56 13.98 5.77
N GLY A 81 6.32 13.03 4.88
CA GLY A 81 5.62 11.79 5.21
C GLY A 81 6.38 10.90 6.18
N ALA A 82 7.72 10.91 6.15
CA ALA A 82 8.53 10.23 7.16
C ALA A 82 8.44 10.92 8.54
N VAL A 83 8.27 12.25 8.57
CA VAL A 83 7.98 12.98 9.81
C VAL A 83 6.62 12.57 10.36
N VAL A 84 5.59 12.55 9.51
CA VAL A 84 4.22 12.15 9.85
C VAL A 84 4.19 10.73 10.40
N CYS A 85 4.85 9.78 9.73
CA CYS A 85 4.97 8.40 10.20
C CYS A 85 5.49 8.30 11.64
N LYS A 86 6.57 9.02 11.96
CA LYS A 86 7.16 8.99 13.31
C LYS A 86 6.29 9.73 14.33
N LYS A 87 5.78 10.92 13.98
CA LYS A 87 5.10 11.81 14.92
C LYS A 87 3.66 11.38 15.20
N ASP A 88 2.89 11.15 14.15
CA ASP A 88 1.43 10.97 14.25
C ASP A 88 1.04 9.50 14.37
N TYR A 89 1.88 8.58 13.87
CA TYR A 89 1.60 7.14 13.86
C TYR A 89 2.54 6.32 14.74
N ALA A 90 3.58 6.93 15.31
CA ALA A 90 4.64 6.23 16.05
C ALA A 90 5.20 5.01 15.27
N GLY A 91 5.25 5.15 13.93
CA GLY A 91 5.69 4.11 13.01
C GLY A 91 7.20 4.05 12.85
N GLU A 92 7.67 2.94 12.33
CA GLU A 92 9.07 2.71 11.96
C GLU A 92 9.30 3.17 10.51
N ILE A 93 10.42 3.83 10.23
CA ILE A 93 10.81 4.19 8.86
C ILE A 93 11.70 3.09 8.28
N LEU A 94 11.26 2.50 7.18
CA LEU A 94 12.04 1.59 6.37
C LEU A 94 12.58 2.33 5.15
N ILE A 95 13.88 2.23 4.90
CA ILE A 95 14.49 2.69 3.65
C ILE A 95 14.74 1.46 2.78
N LEU A 96 14.02 1.37 1.67
CA LEU A 96 14.02 0.20 0.80
C LEU A 96 14.46 0.56 -0.61
N LYS A 97 14.98 -0.43 -1.34
CA LYS A 97 15.36 -0.31 -2.75
C LYS A 97 14.56 -1.28 -3.62
N ASN A 98 14.10 -0.82 -4.77
CA ASN A 98 13.48 -1.68 -5.77
C ASN A 98 14.53 -2.26 -6.76
N ASN A 99 14.08 -3.09 -7.69
CA ASN A 99 14.95 -3.74 -8.68
C ASN A 99 15.63 -2.77 -9.66
N ALA A 100 15.09 -1.56 -9.83
CA ALA A 100 15.70 -0.51 -10.64
C ALA A 100 16.76 0.29 -9.86
N GLY A 101 17.02 -0.06 -8.59
CA GLY A 101 17.93 0.66 -7.71
C GLY A 101 17.36 1.97 -7.15
N ALA A 102 16.08 2.26 -7.39
CA ALA A 102 15.42 3.41 -6.79
C ALA A 102 15.23 3.15 -5.29
N GLU A 103 15.52 4.17 -4.49
CA GLU A 103 15.39 4.13 -3.04
C GLU A 103 14.16 4.96 -2.62
N SER A 104 13.38 4.44 -1.67
CA SER A 104 12.24 5.17 -1.09
C SER A 104 12.07 4.84 0.39
N ALA A 105 11.38 5.73 1.09
CA ALA A 105 11.00 5.57 2.48
C ALA A 105 9.59 4.99 2.58
N PHE A 106 9.40 4.03 3.47
CA PHE A 106 8.12 3.42 3.81
C PHE A 106 7.87 3.54 5.30
N CYS A 107 6.62 3.81 5.66
CA CYS A 107 6.18 3.77 7.05
C CYS A 107 5.68 2.37 7.38
N LYS A 108 6.22 1.75 8.43
CA LYS A 108 5.72 0.52 9.02
C LYS A 108 4.94 0.83 10.28
N PHE A 109 3.67 0.46 10.25
CA PHE A 109 2.70 0.67 11.31
C PHE A 109 2.75 -0.46 12.36
N LYS A 110 2.07 -0.29 13.49
CA LYS A 110 2.13 -1.24 14.61
C LYS A 110 1.47 -2.57 14.27
N ASP A 111 0.47 -2.55 13.40
CA ASP A 111 -0.19 -3.74 12.85
C ASP A 111 0.65 -4.47 11.77
N ASN A 112 1.90 -4.05 11.55
CA ASN A 112 2.79 -4.53 10.50
C ASN A 112 2.26 -4.33 9.08
N THR A 113 1.34 -3.40 8.86
CA THR A 113 1.07 -2.88 7.52
C THR A 113 2.08 -1.78 7.17
N GLN A 114 2.25 -1.53 5.87
CA GLN A 114 3.15 -0.47 5.39
C GLN A 114 2.48 0.39 4.32
N ALA A 115 2.91 1.65 4.21
CA ALA A 115 2.66 2.53 3.08
C ALA A 115 3.94 3.26 2.68
N SER A 116 4.05 3.69 1.42
CA SER A 116 5.06 4.68 1.04
C SER A 116 4.93 5.91 1.93
N ALA A 117 6.05 6.40 2.46
CA ALA A 117 6.04 7.60 3.29
C ALA A 117 5.49 8.81 2.50
N SER A 118 5.78 8.90 1.20
CA SER A 118 5.26 9.97 0.33
C SER A 118 3.73 10.00 0.24
N ASP A 119 3.04 8.91 0.55
CA ASP A 119 1.58 8.84 0.47
C ASP A 119 0.89 9.27 1.77
N LEU A 120 1.68 9.63 2.79
CA LEU A 120 1.19 10.11 4.09
C LEU A 120 1.12 11.65 4.20
N TYR A 121 1.57 12.38 3.17
CA TYR A 121 1.62 13.85 3.18
C TYR A 121 1.42 14.42 1.77
#